data_AF-A0AA42B1Q1-F1
#
_entry.id   AF-A0AA42B1Q1-F1
#
_cell.length_a   1.000
_cell.length_b   1.000
_cell.length_c   1.000
_cell.angle_alpha   90.00
_cell.angle_beta   90.00
_cell.angle_gamma   90.00
#
_symmetry.space_group_name_H-M   'P 1'
#
loop_
_entity.id
_entity.type
_entity.pdbx_description
1 polymer ?
#
loop_
_entity_poly.entity_id
_entity_poly.type
_entity_poly.pdbx_seq_one_letter_code
_entity_poly.pdbx_strand_id
1 'polypeptide(L)'
;MYLRTPSRKELSRKEDANLEEWKKFAAKSREDLALVENLEKLMQVKHELDGVKQKTLTDIRKLKDSYEKKVWKKKLQLKDDEEMMKLYEERSRVIELIPKFWSNVFKAGFQSHLNDKDKEVIEYLKSLVVKGRPCTSECTIILEFDQNPYFKNSRLTKTFYYSHDGITDSSGTKIEWKAGEGITAGPEEKRKSFFTWFEESTKERQDVVANVITSNLWRYAPSYFQHMAEQQNGE
;
A
#
# COMPACT_ATOMS: atom_id res chain seq x y z
N MET A 1 41.66 18.56 -34.83
CA MET A 1 41.10 19.81 -34.27
C MET A 1 39.59 19.72 -34.31
N TYR A 2 38.92 19.55 -33.16
CA TYR A 2 37.45 19.56 -33.12
C TYR A 2 36.96 21.01 -33.15
N LEU A 3 36.18 21.37 -34.16
CA LEU A 3 35.56 22.70 -34.25
C LEU A 3 34.52 22.84 -33.12
N ARG A 4 34.76 23.79 -32.22
CA ARG A 4 33.85 24.12 -31.10
C ARG A 4 32.52 24.61 -31.67
N THR A 5 31.43 23.90 -31.37
CA THR A 5 30.06 24.35 -31.69
C THR A 5 29.68 25.54 -30.79
N PRO A 6 29.26 26.67 -31.37
CA PRO A 6 28.88 27.85 -30.59
C PRO A 6 27.67 27.58 -29.70
N SER A 7 27.68 28.12 -28.48
CA SER A 7 26.55 28.10 -27.55
C SER A 7 25.37 28.90 -28.09
N ARG A 8 24.13 28.54 -27.71
CA ARG A 8 22.90 29.28 -28.08
C ARG A 8 22.97 30.77 -27.75
N LYS A 9 23.63 31.13 -26.64
CA LYS A 9 23.88 32.55 -26.27
C LYS A 9 24.85 33.24 -27.23
N GLU A 10 25.84 32.51 -27.75
CA GLU A 10 26.81 33.02 -28.72
C GLU A 10 26.17 33.20 -30.11
N LEU A 11 25.25 32.31 -30.51
CA LEU A 11 24.48 32.43 -31.75
C LEU A 11 23.49 33.60 -31.72
N SER A 12 22.71 33.74 -30.64
CA SER A 12 21.78 34.86 -30.46
C SER A 12 22.49 36.21 -30.53
N ARG A 13 23.64 36.36 -29.85
CA ARG A 13 24.44 37.59 -29.90
C ARG A 13 24.96 37.94 -31.29
N LYS A 14 25.30 36.92 -32.10
CA LYS A 14 25.74 37.12 -33.49
C LYS A 14 24.57 37.51 -34.40
N GLU A 15 23.41 36.90 -34.20
CA GLU A 15 22.18 37.24 -34.92
C GLU A 15 21.74 38.68 -34.60
N ASP A 16 21.77 39.09 -33.33
CA ASP A 16 21.45 40.46 -32.89
C ASP A 16 22.43 41.51 -33.46
N ALA A 17 23.74 41.20 -33.45
CA ALA A 17 24.76 42.10 -34.01
C ALA A 17 24.60 42.31 -35.51
N ASN A 18 24.24 41.26 -36.25
CA ASN A 18 24.02 41.33 -37.70
C ASN A 18 22.75 42.13 -38.06
N LEU A 19 21.72 42.02 -37.22
CA LEU A 19 20.47 42.77 -37.37
C LEU A 19 20.68 44.30 -37.23
N GLU A 20 21.51 44.72 -36.26
CA GLU A 20 21.85 46.13 -36.05
C GLU A 20 22.66 46.75 -37.20
N GLU A 21 23.53 45.97 -37.85
CA GLU A 21 24.23 46.41 -39.06
C GLU A 21 23.27 46.57 -40.25
N TRP A 22 22.32 45.65 -40.42
CA TRP A 22 21.34 45.69 -41.52
C TRP A 22 20.37 46.87 -41.41
N LYS A 23 19.96 47.25 -40.18
CA LYS A 23 19.15 48.46 -39.93
C LYS A 23 19.80 49.74 -40.45
N LYS A 24 21.13 49.88 -40.29
CA LYS A 24 21.88 51.06 -40.76
C LYS A 24 21.91 51.16 -42.28
N PHE A 25 21.94 50.02 -42.97
CA PHE A 25 21.95 49.98 -44.43
C PHE A 25 20.56 50.28 -45.02
N ALA A 26 19.52 49.73 -44.39
CA ALA A 26 18.13 49.85 -44.83
C ALA A 26 17.52 51.25 -44.68
N ALA A 27 18.10 52.12 -43.85
CA ALA A 27 17.64 53.50 -43.69
C ALA A 27 17.76 54.38 -44.96
N LYS A 28 18.39 53.86 -46.04
CA LYS A 28 18.60 54.58 -47.31
C LYS A 28 17.50 54.36 -48.36
N SER A 29 16.60 53.38 -48.18
CA SER A 29 15.49 53.08 -49.10
C SER A 29 14.25 52.58 -48.35
N ARG A 30 13.05 52.95 -48.79
CA ARG A 30 11.78 52.53 -48.17
C ARG A 30 11.53 51.02 -48.30
N GLU A 31 11.99 50.41 -49.40
CA GLU A 31 11.87 48.97 -49.65
C GLU A 31 12.82 48.16 -48.75
N ASP A 32 14.03 48.69 -48.49
CA ASP A 32 15.00 48.05 -47.59
C ASP A 32 14.57 48.12 -46.11
N LEU A 33 13.88 49.19 -45.69
CA LEU A 33 13.34 49.33 -44.32
C LEU A 33 12.24 48.30 -44.02
N ALA A 34 11.33 48.06 -44.97
CA ALA A 34 10.28 47.06 -44.84
C ALA A 34 10.85 45.63 -44.79
N LEU A 35 11.93 45.36 -45.54
CA LEU A 35 12.65 44.08 -45.48
C LEU A 35 13.25 43.85 -44.09
N VAL A 36 13.92 44.86 -43.51
CA VAL A 36 14.49 44.75 -42.16
C VAL A 36 13.41 44.51 -41.11
N GLU A 37 12.30 45.25 -41.14
CA GLU A 37 11.18 45.04 -40.21
C GLU A 37 10.59 43.62 -40.32
N ASN A 38 10.48 43.08 -41.53
CA ASN A 38 10.02 41.71 -41.74
C ASN A 38 11.03 40.66 -41.23
N LEU A 39 12.34 40.92 -41.37
CA LEU A 39 13.39 40.07 -40.81
C LEU A 39 13.37 40.07 -39.28
N GLU A 40 13.11 41.23 -38.65
CA GLU A 40 12.91 41.32 -37.20
C GLU A 40 11.74 40.47 -36.73
N LYS A 41 10.59 40.59 -37.42
CA LYS A 41 9.40 39.78 -37.14
C LYS A 41 9.71 38.28 -37.29
N LEU A 42 10.45 37.90 -38.34
CA LEU A 42 10.86 36.52 -38.56
C LEU A 42 11.78 36.00 -37.44
N MET A 43 12.73 36.82 -36.97
CA MET A 43 13.62 36.47 -35.86
C MET A 43 12.84 36.31 -34.55
N GLN A 44 11.88 37.20 -34.28
CA GLN A 44 11.01 37.11 -33.12
C GLN A 44 10.20 35.80 -33.13
N VAL A 45 9.57 35.46 -34.26
CA VAL A 45 8.84 34.20 -34.43
C VAL A 45 9.76 32.99 -34.24
N LYS A 46 10.98 33.02 -34.78
CA LYS A 46 11.98 31.94 -34.60
C LYS A 46 12.35 31.77 -33.12
N HIS A 47 12.57 32.87 -32.39
CA HIS A 47 12.85 32.83 -30.96
C HIS A 47 11.71 32.19 -30.17
N GLU A 48 10.46 32.56 -30.49
CA GLU A 48 9.27 31.98 -29.87
C GLU A 48 9.12 30.49 -30.17
N LEU A 49 9.35 30.07 -31.42
CA LEU A 49 9.36 28.64 -31.80
C LEU A 49 10.40 27.85 -31.01
N ASP A 50 11.61 28.38 -30.89
CA ASP A 50 12.67 27.75 -30.09
C ASP A 50 12.34 27.75 -28.59
N GLY A 51 11.63 28.77 -28.10
CA GLY A 51 11.10 28.86 -26.75
C GLY A 51 10.10 27.75 -26.46
N VAL A 52 9.12 27.55 -27.36
CA VAL A 52 8.13 26.46 -27.27
C VAL A 52 8.83 25.10 -27.26
N LYS A 53 9.74 24.85 -28.21
CA LYS A 53 10.50 23.60 -28.29
C LYS A 53 11.28 23.32 -26.99
N GLN A 54 11.95 24.32 -26.44
CA GLN A 54 12.71 24.18 -25.20
C GLN A 54 11.80 23.88 -24.00
N LYS A 55 10.63 24.51 -23.92
CA LYS A 55 9.63 24.25 -22.89
C LYS A 55 9.14 22.80 -22.98
N THR A 56 8.75 22.34 -24.17
CA THR A 56 8.31 20.95 -24.41
C THR A 56 9.38 19.94 -23.98
N LEU A 57 10.65 20.14 -24.34
CA LEU A 57 11.74 19.24 -23.92
C LEU A 57 11.92 19.20 -22.40
N THR A 58 11.77 20.34 -21.75
CA THR A 58 11.87 20.44 -20.28
C THR A 58 10.73 19.68 -19.61
N ASP A 59 9.51 19.80 -20.13
CA ASP A 59 8.34 19.10 -19.58
C ASP A 59 8.41 17.59 -19.80
N ILE A 60 8.88 17.14 -20.97
CA ILE A 60 9.15 15.71 -21.24
C ILE A 60 10.16 15.16 -20.23
N ARG A 61 11.25 15.89 -19.96
CA ARG A 61 12.27 15.47 -18.99
C ARG A 61 11.69 15.34 -17.58
N LYS A 62 10.93 16.33 -17.11
CA LYS A 62 10.27 16.28 -15.79
C LYS A 62 9.29 15.11 -15.68
N LEU A 63 8.52 14.84 -16.72
CA LEU A 63 7.61 13.70 -16.76
C LEU A 63 8.36 12.37 -16.68
N LYS A 64 9.46 12.24 -17.43
CA LYS A 64 10.33 11.05 -17.38
C LYS A 64 10.90 10.83 -15.99
N ASP A 65 11.51 11.86 -15.39
CA ASP A 65 12.11 11.77 -14.05
C ASP A 65 11.05 11.42 -12.99
N SER A 66 9.85 12.00 -13.09
CA SER A 66 8.72 11.71 -12.20
C SER A 66 8.21 10.26 -12.34
N TYR A 67 8.11 9.77 -13.57
CA TYR A 67 7.70 8.39 -13.85
C TYR A 67 8.74 7.39 -13.33
N GLU A 68 10.02 7.61 -13.62
CA GLU A 68 11.11 6.78 -13.12
C GLU A 68 11.12 6.73 -11.59
N LYS A 69 10.97 7.88 -10.92
CA LYS A 69 10.87 7.93 -9.45
C LYS A 69 9.71 7.09 -8.90
N LYS A 70 8.53 7.13 -9.54
CA LYS A 70 7.37 6.30 -9.14
C LYS A 70 7.65 4.81 -9.31
N VAL A 71 8.27 4.41 -10.43
CA VAL A 71 8.63 3.02 -10.72
C VAL A 71 9.63 2.50 -9.68
N TRP A 72 10.70 3.26 -9.41
CA TRP A 72 11.71 2.88 -8.43
C TRP A 72 11.13 2.76 -7.01
N LYS A 73 10.26 3.69 -6.60
CA LYS A 73 9.57 3.60 -5.30
C LYS A 73 8.77 2.31 -5.17
N LYS A 74 7.98 1.95 -6.20
CA LYS A 74 7.20 0.71 -6.21
C LYS A 74 8.10 -0.53 -6.17
N LYS A 75 9.22 -0.51 -6.90
CA LYS A 75 10.19 -1.61 -6.90
C LYS A 75 10.85 -1.82 -5.53
N LEU A 76 11.21 -0.73 -4.84
CA LEU A 76 11.76 -0.80 -3.49
C LEU A 76 10.74 -1.35 -2.50
N GLN A 77 9.49 -0.87 -2.54
CA GLN A 77 8.41 -1.38 -1.70
C GLN A 77 8.17 -2.88 -1.89
N LEU A 78 8.17 -3.37 -3.14
CA LEU A 78 8.05 -4.80 -3.41
C LEU A 78 9.19 -5.62 -2.82
N LYS A 79 10.42 -5.08 -2.85
CA LYS A 79 11.58 -5.73 -2.26
C LYS A 79 11.46 -5.79 -0.72
N ASP A 80 11.06 -4.69 -0.09
CA ASP A 80 10.81 -4.65 1.35
C ASP A 80 9.69 -5.64 1.75
N ASP A 81 8.60 -5.69 0.98
CA ASP A 81 7.51 -6.65 1.18
C ASP A 81 8.00 -8.10 1.07
N GLU A 82 8.84 -8.42 0.08
CA GLU A 82 9.43 -9.76 -0.09
C GLU A 82 10.35 -10.16 1.08
N GLU A 83 11.19 -9.24 1.55
CA GLU A 83 12.06 -9.46 2.72
C GLU A 83 11.24 -9.64 4.00
N MET A 84 10.21 -8.81 4.20
CA MET A 84 9.28 -8.94 5.32
C MET A 84 8.53 -10.27 5.32
N MET A 85 8.05 -10.73 4.16
CA MET A 85 7.36 -12.02 4.05
C MET A 85 8.26 -13.19 4.45
N LYS A 86 9.54 -13.19 4.06
CA LYS A 86 10.50 -14.21 4.49
C LYS A 86 10.68 -14.23 6.01
N LEU A 87 10.74 -13.05 6.63
CA LEU A 87 10.83 -12.95 8.10
C LEU A 87 9.55 -13.43 8.78
N TYR A 88 8.37 -13.16 8.22
CA TYR A 88 7.11 -13.67 8.74
C TYR A 88 7.00 -15.19 8.63
N GLU A 89 7.50 -15.79 7.54
CA GLU A 89 7.56 -17.24 7.39
C GLU A 89 8.48 -17.88 8.45
N GLU A 90 9.67 -17.32 8.65
CA GLU A 90 10.60 -17.81 9.68
C GLU A 90 10.01 -17.66 11.09
N ARG A 91 9.37 -16.52 11.37
CA ARG A 91 8.64 -16.30 12.62
C ARG A 91 7.55 -17.35 12.83
N SER A 92 6.78 -17.69 11.80
CA SER A 92 5.74 -18.72 11.91
C SER A 92 6.33 -20.08 12.29
N ARG A 93 7.47 -20.48 11.70
CA ARG A 93 8.16 -21.73 12.05
C ARG A 93 8.60 -21.76 13.52
N VAL A 94 9.11 -20.65 14.04
CA VAL A 94 9.50 -20.55 15.45
C VAL A 94 8.27 -20.59 16.36
N ILE A 95 7.20 -19.88 16.01
CA ILE A 95 5.95 -19.86 16.78
C ILE A 95 5.31 -21.24 16.88
N GLU A 96 5.38 -22.06 15.81
CA GLU A 96 4.86 -23.44 15.82
C GLU A 96 5.51 -24.32 16.90
N LEU A 97 6.73 -23.99 17.33
CA LEU A 97 7.44 -24.70 18.40
C LEU A 97 7.01 -24.26 19.81
N ILE A 98 6.20 -23.20 19.94
CA ILE A 98 5.75 -22.65 21.21
C ILE A 98 4.31 -23.11 21.48
N PRO A 99 4.08 -24.04 22.43
CA PRO A 99 2.73 -24.51 22.74
C PRO A 99 1.81 -23.37 23.16
N LYS A 100 0.56 -23.43 22.71
CA LYS A 100 -0.49 -22.45 23.05
C LYS A 100 -0.14 -20.99 22.73
N PHE A 101 0.83 -20.72 21.85
CA PHE A 101 1.23 -19.35 21.52
C PHE A 101 0.05 -18.52 21.04
N TRP A 102 -0.64 -18.98 19.99
CA TRP A 102 -1.72 -18.22 19.38
C TRP A 102 -2.96 -18.14 20.26
N SER A 103 -3.34 -19.21 20.98
CA SER A 103 -4.46 -19.15 21.91
C SER A 103 -4.23 -18.13 23.03
N ASN A 104 -3.03 -18.09 23.61
CA ASN A 104 -2.62 -17.12 24.61
C ASN A 104 -2.64 -15.69 24.05
N VAL A 105 -1.95 -15.45 22.92
CA VAL A 105 -1.87 -14.13 22.27
C VAL A 105 -3.26 -13.63 21.89
N PHE A 106 -4.09 -14.49 21.30
CA PHE A 106 -5.43 -14.10 20.85
C PHE A 106 -6.33 -13.71 22.02
N LYS A 107 -6.29 -14.47 23.12
CA LYS A 107 -7.02 -14.13 24.35
C LYS A 107 -6.57 -12.79 24.91
N ALA A 108 -5.26 -12.52 24.96
CA ALA A 108 -4.72 -11.23 25.41
C ALA A 108 -5.17 -10.06 24.52
N GLY A 109 -5.15 -10.26 23.20
CA GLY A 109 -5.54 -9.23 22.23
C GLY A 109 -7.04 -8.93 22.19
N PHE A 110 -7.88 -9.91 22.50
CA PHE A 110 -9.34 -9.83 22.37
C PHE A 110 -10.10 -10.03 23.70
N GLN A 111 -9.47 -9.83 24.86
CA GLN A 111 -10.06 -10.12 26.18
C GLN A 111 -11.51 -9.61 26.35
N SER A 112 -11.78 -8.36 25.97
CA SER A 112 -13.09 -7.73 26.10
C SER A 112 -14.12 -8.15 25.03
N HIS A 113 -13.67 -8.79 23.96
CA HIS A 113 -14.46 -9.18 22.78
C HIS A 113 -14.83 -10.67 22.78
N LEU A 114 -14.20 -11.49 23.63
CA LEU A 114 -14.50 -12.92 23.78
C LEU A 114 -15.42 -13.15 24.97
N ASN A 115 -16.51 -13.88 24.76
CA ASN A 115 -17.28 -14.45 25.88
C ASN A 115 -16.55 -15.69 26.45
N ASP A 116 -17.06 -16.28 27.54
CA ASP A 116 -16.34 -17.37 28.19
C ASP A 116 -16.29 -18.64 27.32
N LYS A 117 -17.37 -18.95 26.60
CA LYS A 117 -17.38 -20.04 25.62
C LYS A 117 -16.37 -19.81 24.48
N ASP A 118 -16.25 -18.58 23.99
CA ASP A 118 -15.26 -18.22 22.97
C ASP A 118 -13.84 -18.49 23.48
N LYS A 119 -13.53 -18.13 24.73
CA LYS A 119 -12.22 -18.39 25.33
C LYS A 119 -11.92 -19.88 25.40
N GLU A 120 -12.90 -20.73 25.69
CA GLU A 120 -12.72 -22.18 25.67
C GLU A 120 -12.41 -22.70 24.26
N VAL A 121 -13.16 -22.26 23.25
CA VAL A 121 -12.91 -22.64 21.85
C VAL A 121 -11.51 -22.18 21.39
N ILE A 122 -11.11 -20.97 21.77
CA ILE A 122 -9.80 -20.39 21.44
C ILE A 122 -8.63 -21.16 22.08
N GLU A 123 -8.83 -21.97 23.12
CA GLU A 123 -7.77 -22.88 23.62
C GLU A 123 -7.24 -23.83 22.53
N TYR A 124 -8.07 -24.17 21.55
CA TYR A 124 -7.73 -25.06 20.45
C TYR A 124 -7.14 -24.32 19.25
N LEU A 125 -6.94 -23.00 19.34
CA LEU A 125 -6.33 -22.21 18.27
C LEU A 125 -4.85 -22.56 18.12
N LYS A 126 -4.54 -23.22 17.01
CA LYS A 126 -3.19 -23.66 16.66
C LYS A 126 -2.39 -22.60 15.93
N SER A 127 -2.99 -21.96 14.93
CA SER A 127 -2.29 -20.99 14.08
C SER A 127 -3.18 -19.81 13.67
N LEU A 128 -2.55 -18.65 13.49
CA LEU A 128 -3.17 -17.46 12.90
C LEU A 128 -2.28 -16.93 11.78
N VAL A 129 -2.81 -16.94 10.56
CA VAL A 129 -2.12 -16.46 9.36
C VAL A 129 -2.93 -15.36 8.70
N VAL A 130 -2.27 -14.26 8.37
CA VAL A 130 -2.82 -13.20 7.52
C VAL A 130 -2.18 -13.31 6.15
N LYS A 131 -2.97 -13.66 5.13
CA LYS A 131 -2.57 -13.67 3.72
C LYS A 131 -3.06 -12.40 3.05
N GLY A 132 -2.24 -11.86 2.15
CA GLY A 132 -2.49 -10.59 1.47
C GLY A 132 -1.28 -9.69 1.63
N ARG A 133 -0.86 -9.05 0.53
CA ARG A 133 0.23 -8.06 0.57
C ARG A 133 -0.36 -6.68 0.86
N PRO A 134 0.41 -5.72 1.38
CA PRO A 134 -0.03 -4.32 1.52
C PRO A 134 -0.59 -3.72 0.22
N CYS A 135 -0.24 -4.30 -0.93
CA CYS A 135 -0.66 -3.88 -2.26
C CYS A 135 -1.75 -4.76 -2.92
N THR A 136 -2.30 -5.78 -2.23
CA THR A 136 -3.38 -6.60 -2.81
C THR A 136 -4.75 -6.03 -2.48
N SER A 137 -5.69 -6.17 -3.41
CA SER A 137 -7.11 -5.85 -3.22
C SER A 137 -7.84 -6.91 -2.38
N GLU A 138 -7.11 -7.83 -1.75
CA GLU A 138 -7.64 -8.95 -0.99
C GLU A 138 -6.75 -9.23 0.22
N CYS A 139 -7.40 -9.46 1.37
CA CYS A 139 -6.77 -9.93 2.60
C CYS A 139 -7.58 -11.10 3.16
N THR A 140 -6.92 -12.20 3.51
CA THR A 140 -7.55 -13.37 4.11
C THR A 140 -6.92 -13.64 5.47
N ILE A 141 -7.75 -13.61 6.50
CA ILE A 141 -7.40 -14.04 7.86
C ILE A 141 -7.76 -15.51 7.98
N ILE A 142 -6.81 -16.32 8.45
CA ILE A 142 -6.93 -17.77 8.56
C ILE A 142 -6.61 -18.17 10.00
N LEU A 143 -7.57 -18.80 10.66
CA LEU A 143 -7.38 -19.43 11.97
C LEU A 143 -7.45 -20.94 11.78
N GLU A 144 -6.42 -21.65 12.23
CA GLU A 144 -6.39 -23.12 12.22
C GLU A 144 -6.53 -23.64 13.64
N PHE A 145 -7.33 -24.69 13.79
CA PHE A 145 -7.66 -25.28 15.08
C PHE A 145 -7.24 -26.73 15.12
N ASP A 146 -6.78 -27.15 16.29
CA ASP A 146 -6.69 -28.57 16.61
C ASP A 146 -8.09 -29.18 16.70
N GLN A 147 -8.14 -30.51 16.69
CA GLN A 147 -9.40 -31.23 16.88
C GLN A 147 -10.01 -30.83 18.22
N ASN A 148 -11.25 -30.32 18.17
CA ASN A 148 -11.93 -29.73 19.33
C ASN A 148 -13.39 -30.23 19.43
N PRO A 149 -14.05 -30.14 20.60
CA PRO A 149 -15.41 -30.64 20.79
C PRO A 149 -16.50 -29.74 20.19
N TYR A 150 -16.19 -28.53 19.73
CA TYR A 150 -17.18 -27.49 19.40
C TYR A 150 -17.64 -27.50 17.95
N PHE A 151 -16.72 -27.66 16.99
CA PHE A 151 -17.04 -27.70 15.56
C PHE A 151 -16.19 -28.72 14.81
N LYS A 152 -16.58 -28.99 13.55
CA LYS A 152 -15.86 -29.94 12.67
C LYS A 152 -14.74 -29.27 11.86
N ASN A 153 -14.82 -27.96 11.62
CA ASN A 153 -13.84 -27.23 10.83
C ASN A 153 -12.45 -27.34 11.46
N SER A 154 -11.42 -27.66 10.68
CA SER A 154 -10.02 -27.51 11.09
C SER A 154 -9.48 -26.11 10.82
N ARG A 155 -10.19 -25.32 10.01
CA ARG A 155 -9.78 -23.99 9.56
C ARG A 155 -10.98 -23.08 9.36
N LEU A 156 -10.91 -21.89 9.93
CA LEU A 156 -11.85 -20.79 9.71
C LEU A 156 -11.15 -19.66 8.96
N THR A 157 -11.77 -19.20 7.88
CA THR A 157 -11.22 -18.12 7.05
C THR A 157 -12.18 -16.96 6.98
N LYS A 158 -11.64 -15.75 6.98
CA LYS A 158 -12.34 -14.50 6.67
C LYS A 158 -11.58 -13.75 5.59
N THR A 159 -12.19 -13.57 4.43
CA THR A 159 -11.62 -12.85 3.29
C THR A 159 -12.30 -11.49 3.13
N PHE A 160 -11.51 -10.46 2.94
CA PHE A 160 -11.94 -9.09 2.66
C PHE A 160 -11.40 -8.65 1.31
N TYR A 161 -12.26 -7.99 0.54
CA TYR A 161 -11.90 -7.37 -0.73
C TYR A 161 -11.92 -5.85 -0.59
N TYR A 162 -10.91 -5.17 -1.13
CA TYR A 162 -10.69 -3.74 -0.94
C TYR A 162 -10.66 -2.99 -2.27
N SER A 163 -11.18 -1.76 -2.21
CA SER A 163 -10.97 -0.71 -3.20
C SER A 163 -10.27 0.50 -2.56
N HIS A 164 -10.09 1.57 -3.34
CA HIS A 164 -9.56 2.84 -2.82
C HIS A 164 -10.46 3.47 -1.74
N ASP A 165 -11.76 3.11 -1.70
CA ASP A 165 -12.74 3.64 -0.76
C ASP A 165 -12.91 2.79 0.52
N GLY A 166 -12.20 1.65 0.61
CA GLY A 166 -12.28 0.71 1.74
C GLY A 166 -12.75 -0.68 1.32
N ILE A 167 -13.30 -1.43 2.29
CA ILE A 167 -13.84 -2.78 2.07
C ILE A 167 -15.04 -2.70 1.10
N THR A 168 -15.00 -3.49 0.04
CA THR A 168 -16.10 -3.62 -0.93
C THR A 168 -16.95 -4.86 -0.70
N ASP A 169 -16.32 -5.93 -0.23
CA ASP A 169 -17.00 -7.19 0.04
C ASP A 169 -16.23 -8.01 1.09
N SER A 170 -16.92 -8.96 1.72
CA SER A 170 -16.31 -9.90 2.64
C SER A 170 -17.04 -11.24 2.63
N SER A 171 -16.27 -12.32 2.78
CA SER A 171 -16.80 -13.67 2.92
C SER A 171 -16.06 -14.40 4.02
N GLY A 172 -16.69 -15.43 4.58
CA GLY A 172 -16.01 -16.26 5.54
C GLY A 172 -16.61 -17.65 5.66
N THR A 173 -15.95 -18.47 6.47
CA THR A 173 -16.30 -19.86 6.66
C THR A 173 -17.59 -19.99 7.46
N LYS A 174 -18.55 -20.75 6.93
CA LYS A 174 -19.69 -21.24 7.72
C LYS A 174 -19.20 -22.29 8.71
N ILE A 175 -19.54 -22.12 9.98
CA ILE A 175 -19.05 -22.98 11.05
C ILE A 175 -20.00 -24.18 11.22
N GLU A 176 -19.42 -25.37 11.16
CA GLU A 176 -20.11 -26.64 11.34
C GLU A 176 -20.08 -27.05 12.81
N TRP A 177 -20.93 -26.39 13.60
CA TRP A 177 -21.10 -26.69 15.02
C TRP A 177 -21.51 -28.14 15.27
N LYS A 178 -20.90 -28.76 16.28
CA LYS A 178 -21.31 -30.07 16.78
C LYS A 178 -22.59 -29.93 17.62
N ALA A 179 -23.32 -31.04 17.78
CA ALA A 179 -24.61 -31.03 18.46
C ALA A 179 -24.49 -30.47 19.88
N GLY A 180 -25.34 -29.49 20.22
CA GLY A 180 -25.32 -28.80 21.53
C GLY A 180 -24.25 -27.72 21.67
N GLU A 181 -23.30 -27.61 20.73
CA GLU A 181 -22.18 -26.67 20.82
C GLU A 181 -22.36 -25.38 20.03
N GLY A 182 -23.43 -25.26 19.26
CA GLY A 182 -23.75 -24.05 18.51
C GLY A 182 -23.90 -22.80 19.41
N ILE A 183 -23.75 -21.63 18.80
CA ILE A 183 -23.89 -20.31 19.45
C ILE A 183 -25.38 -19.94 19.68
N THR A 184 -26.30 -20.90 19.71
CA THR A 184 -27.71 -20.63 20.02
C THR A 184 -27.87 -20.47 21.53
N ALA A 185 -27.60 -19.24 21.97
CA ALA A 185 -28.22 -18.52 23.08
C ALA A 185 -28.85 -19.38 24.20
N GLY A 186 -28.12 -19.56 25.29
CA GLY A 186 -28.75 -19.45 26.60
C GLY A 186 -29.12 -17.98 26.87
N PRO A 187 -30.20 -17.67 27.62
CA PRO A 187 -30.63 -16.30 27.90
C PRO A 187 -29.61 -15.44 28.66
N GLU A 188 -28.50 -16.02 29.13
CA GLU A 188 -27.50 -15.34 29.97
C GLU A 188 -26.28 -14.78 29.21
N GLU A 189 -26.04 -15.15 27.96
CA GLU A 189 -24.91 -14.61 27.19
C GLU A 189 -25.26 -13.26 26.53
N LYS A 190 -25.11 -12.18 27.29
CA LYS A 190 -25.35 -10.80 26.82
C LYS A 190 -24.40 -10.33 25.70
N ARG A 191 -23.33 -11.08 25.39
CA ARG A 191 -22.35 -10.75 24.34
C ARG A 191 -22.43 -11.75 23.19
N LYS A 192 -22.54 -11.20 21.99
CA LYS A 192 -22.44 -11.93 20.73
C LYS A 192 -21.06 -12.60 20.64
N SER A 193 -21.04 -13.91 20.36
CA SER A 193 -19.80 -14.67 20.20
C SER A 193 -18.95 -14.14 19.05
N PHE A 194 -17.63 -14.12 19.24
CA PHE A 194 -16.66 -13.79 18.21
C PHE A 194 -16.83 -14.64 16.93
N PHE A 195 -17.21 -15.91 17.06
CA PHE A 195 -17.29 -16.82 15.92
C PHE A 195 -18.40 -16.47 14.92
N THR A 196 -19.40 -15.68 15.33
CA THR A 196 -20.42 -15.14 14.40
C THR A 196 -19.80 -14.21 13.34
N TRP A 197 -18.66 -13.58 13.63
CA TRP A 197 -17.93 -12.70 12.71
C TRP A 197 -17.52 -13.41 11.42
N PHE A 198 -17.27 -14.73 11.43
CA PHE A 198 -16.91 -15.47 10.21
C PHE A 198 -18.05 -15.52 9.20
N GLU A 199 -19.29 -15.60 9.66
CA GLU A 199 -20.48 -15.74 8.79
C GLU A 199 -21.07 -14.39 8.38
N GLU A 200 -20.72 -13.31 9.07
CA GLU A 200 -21.26 -11.97 8.81
C GLU A 200 -20.61 -11.29 7.62
N SER A 201 -21.40 -10.78 6.68
CA SER A 201 -20.86 -9.83 5.69
C SER A 201 -20.80 -8.44 6.30
N THR A 202 -19.64 -7.77 6.20
CA THR A 202 -19.56 -6.33 6.48
C THR A 202 -19.92 -5.53 5.23
N LYS A 203 -20.73 -4.49 5.42
CA LYS A 203 -21.00 -3.44 4.43
C LYS A 203 -20.29 -2.13 4.79
N GLU A 204 -19.53 -2.14 5.89
CA GLU A 204 -18.80 -0.98 6.37
C GLU A 204 -17.47 -0.84 5.62
N ARG A 205 -16.97 0.39 5.51
CA ARG A 205 -15.69 0.67 4.85
C ARG A 205 -14.49 0.04 5.58
N GLN A 206 -14.66 -0.29 6.86
CA GLN A 206 -13.63 -0.86 7.73
C GLN A 206 -14.25 -1.94 8.62
N ASP A 207 -13.45 -2.93 9.02
CA ASP A 207 -13.84 -3.96 9.96
C ASP A 207 -12.90 -3.91 11.16
N VAL A 208 -13.44 -3.65 12.34
CA VAL A 208 -12.67 -3.44 13.57
C VAL A 208 -11.88 -4.70 13.95
N VAL A 209 -12.50 -5.88 13.84
CA VAL A 209 -11.87 -7.16 14.19
C VAL A 209 -10.73 -7.45 13.22
N ALA A 210 -10.96 -7.29 11.92
CA ALA A 210 -9.94 -7.47 10.90
C ALA A 210 -8.76 -6.51 11.11
N ASN A 211 -9.03 -5.24 11.43
CA ASN A 211 -8.00 -4.24 11.69
C ASN A 211 -7.14 -4.60 12.91
N VAL A 212 -7.76 -5.02 14.02
CA VAL A 212 -7.03 -5.47 15.21
C VAL A 212 -6.15 -6.68 14.88
N ILE A 213 -6.67 -7.67 14.15
CA ILE A 213 -5.89 -8.85 13.76
C ILE A 213 -4.71 -8.46 12.86
N THR A 214 -4.97 -7.73 11.78
CA THR A 214 -3.99 -7.51 10.69
C THR A 214 -2.96 -6.42 11.01
N SER A 215 -3.36 -5.37 11.73
CA SER A 215 -2.51 -4.21 12.00
C SER A 215 -1.83 -4.26 13.36
N ASN A 216 -2.34 -5.08 14.28
CA ASN A 216 -1.80 -5.18 15.63
C ASN A 216 -1.44 -6.63 15.99
N LEU A 217 -2.44 -7.48 16.27
CA LEU A 217 -2.23 -8.80 16.88
C LEU A 217 -1.25 -9.67 16.09
N TRP A 218 -1.47 -9.85 14.78
CA TRP A 218 -0.63 -10.71 13.96
C TRP A 218 0.78 -10.14 13.76
N ARG A 219 0.94 -8.82 13.75
CA ARG A 219 2.25 -8.17 13.57
C ARG A 219 3.09 -8.24 14.85
N TYR A 220 2.48 -7.91 15.98
CA TYR A 220 3.14 -7.80 17.28
C TYR A 220 2.91 -9.01 18.19
N ALA A 221 2.49 -10.16 17.63
CA ALA A 221 2.21 -11.38 18.39
C ALA A 221 3.33 -11.77 19.39
N PRO A 222 4.63 -11.68 19.04
CA PRO A 222 5.70 -11.97 19.99
C PRO A 222 5.69 -11.05 21.22
N SER A 223 5.39 -9.76 21.04
CA SER A 223 5.33 -8.78 22.14
C SER A 223 4.17 -9.07 23.09
N TYR A 224 3.01 -9.46 22.56
CA TYR A 224 1.87 -9.91 23.39
C TYR A 224 2.26 -11.12 24.23
N PHE A 225 2.92 -12.10 23.63
CA PHE A 225 3.34 -13.32 24.33
C PHE A 225 4.39 -13.02 25.42
N GLN A 226 5.38 -12.16 25.13
CA GLN A 226 6.39 -11.76 26.09
C GLN A 226 5.78 -11.07 27.31
N HIS A 227 4.90 -10.07 27.10
CA HIS A 227 4.25 -9.37 28.21
C HIS A 227 3.40 -10.30 29.08
N MET A 228 2.76 -11.32 28.49
CA MET A 228 2.04 -12.32 29.27
C MET A 228 2.97 -13.21 30.11
N ALA A 229 4.10 -13.62 29.55
CA ALA A 229 5.09 -14.41 30.29
C ALA A 229 5.72 -13.61 31.45
N GLU A 230 5.94 -12.31 31.26
CA GLU A 230 6.45 -11.40 32.32
C GLU A 230 5.46 -11.27 33.48
N GLN A 231 4.15 -11.20 33.21
CA GLN A 231 3.12 -11.13 34.24
C GLN A 231 3.01 -12.43 35.06
N GLN A 232 3.22 -13.60 34.44
CA GLN A 232 3.16 -14.90 35.12
C GLN A 232 4.41 -15.21 35.96
N ASN A 233 5.57 -14.63 35.62
CA ASN A 233 6.82 -14.82 36.37
C ASN A 233 7.04 -13.76 37.46
N GLY A 234 6.14 -12.77 37.55
CA GLY A 234 6.17 -11.70 38.56
C GLY A 234 5.29 -11.97 39.79
N GLU A 235 4.63 -13.12 39.84
CA GLU A 235 3.87 -13.65 41.00
C GLU A 235 4.64 -14.79 41.68
#